data_AF-A0A940R1C0-F1
#
_entry.id   AF-A0A940R1C0-F1
#
_cell.length_a   1.000
_cell.length_b   1.000
_cell.length_c   1.000
_cell.angle_alpha   90.00
_cell.angle_beta   90.00
_cell.angle_gamma   90.00
#
_symmetry.space_group_name_H-M   'P 1'
#
loop_
_entity.id
_entity.type
_entity.pdbx_description
1 polymer ?
#
loop_
_entity_poly.entity_id
_entity_poly.type
_entity_poly.pdbx_seq_one_letter_code
_entity_poly.pdbx_strand_id
1 'polypeptide(L)'
;VAVQQEIVEVAEENRIETTAEELEAYQIVKAMLRQKIKASRIVHRDAQSYFAILLDDNNRKPICRLYLNGSKRYIGIFDEQKKETKIEILTVDDIFLHGEAMGKTVEGYDKSLTESSL
;
A
#
# COMPACT_ATOMS: atom_id res chain seq x y z
N VAL A 1 -21.55 -9.21 -47.02
CA VAL A 1 -20.13 -9.07 -46.66
C VAL A 1 -20.06 -9.16 -45.15
N ALA A 2 -19.58 -10.28 -44.62
CA ALA A 2 -19.49 -10.51 -43.18
C ALA A 2 -18.13 -9.98 -42.69
N VAL A 3 -18.16 -8.96 -41.84
CA VAL A 3 -16.96 -8.41 -41.19
C VAL A 3 -16.70 -9.29 -39.97
N GLN A 4 -15.64 -10.11 -40.03
CA GLN A 4 -15.13 -10.86 -38.89
C GLN A 4 -14.30 -9.90 -38.04
N GLN A 5 -14.75 -9.68 -36.80
CA GLN A 5 -14.03 -8.90 -35.80
C GLN A 5 -13.12 -9.86 -35.03
N GLU A 6 -11.81 -9.79 -35.31
CA GLU A 6 -10.79 -10.47 -34.53
C GLU A 6 -10.68 -9.78 -33.16
N ILE A 7 -11.10 -10.48 -32.13
CA ILE A 7 -10.91 -10.11 -30.73
C ILE A 7 -9.48 -10.48 -30.37
N VAL A 8 -8.62 -9.48 -30.26
CA VAL A 8 -7.23 -9.63 -29.81
C VAL A 8 -7.27 -9.86 -28.30
N GLU A 9 -7.10 -11.10 -27.86
CA GLU A 9 -6.83 -11.42 -26.45
C GLU A 9 -5.48 -10.81 -26.07
N VAL A 10 -5.53 -9.69 -25.35
CA VAL A 10 -4.36 -9.12 -24.69
C VAL A 10 -3.98 -10.10 -23.58
N ALA A 11 -2.95 -10.88 -23.82
CA ALA A 11 -2.27 -11.63 -22.79
C ALA A 11 -1.77 -10.62 -21.74
N GLU A 12 -2.44 -10.56 -20.59
CA GLU A 12 -1.95 -9.86 -19.41
C GLU A 12 -0.65 -10.53 -18.98
N GLU A 13 0.46 -9.99 -19.51
CA GLU A 13 1.79 -10.29 -18.99
C GLU A 13 1.80 -9.83 -17.53
N ASN A 14 1.66 -10.82 -16.66
CA ASN A 14 1.59 -10.74 -15.22
C ASN A 14 2.97 -10.38 -14.62
N ARG A 15 3.64 -9.37 -15.20
CA ARG A 15 4.91 -8.85 -14.74
C ARG A 15 4.63 -7.93 -13.57
N ILE A 16 5.32 -8.20 -12.49
CA ILE A 16 5.41 -7.34 -11.31
C ILE A 16 6.16 -6.08 -11.76
N GLU A 17 5.49 -5.20 -12.51
CA GLU A 17 6.04 -3.93 -12.96
C GLU A 17 5.60 -2.88 -11.97
N THR A 18 6.50 -2.50 -11.06
CA THR A 18 6.27 -1.34 -10.20
C THR A 18 6.02 -0.13 -11.08
N THR A 19 4.76 0.29 -11.13
CA THR A 19 4.31 1.42 -11.93
C THR A 19 4.78 2.73 -11.30
N ALA A 20 4.87 3.78 -12.12
CA ALA A 20 5.22 5.12 -11.62
C ALA A 20 4.20 5.58 -10.54
N GLU A 21 2.94 5.20 -10.70
CA GLU A 21 1.85 5.52 -9.78
C GLU A 21 2.03 4.84 -8.40
N GLU A 22 2.46 3.57 -8.36
CA GLU A 22 2.80 2.88 -7.11
C GLU A 22 4.00 3.52 -6.41
N LEU A 23 5.01 3.92 -7.18
CA LEU A 23 6.19 4.58 -6.63
C LEU A 23 5.84 5.97 -6.08
N GLU A 24 4.97 6.71 -6.75
CA GLU A 24 4.45 8.00 -6.29
C GLU A 24 3.64 7.84 -5.00
N ALA A 25 2.71 6.89 -4.96
CA ALA A 25 1.96 6.54 -3.77
C ALA A 25 2.89 6.14 -2.60
N TYR A 26 3.92 5.34 -2.86
CA TYR A 26 4.95 5.01 -1.86
C TYR A 26 5.68 6.25 -1.35
N GLN A 27 6.06 7.17 -2.23
CA GLN A 27 6.74 8.41 -1.83
C GLN A 27 5.84 9.29 -0.97
N ILE A 28 4.55 9.38 -1.28
CA ILE A 28 3.54 10.07 -0.46
C ILE A 28 3.50 9.46 0.93
N VAL A 29 3.26 8.14 1.03
CA VAL A 29 3.21 7.43 2.32
C VAL A 29 4.52 7.62 3.10
N LYS A 30 5.67 7.50 2.42
CA LYS A 30 6.99 7.71 3.02
C LYS A 30 7.18 9.12 3.55
N ALA A 31 6.72 10.14 2.82
CA ALA A 31 6.81 11.53 3.24
C ALA A 31 5.93 11.82 4.47
N MET A 32 4.72 11.25 4.51
CA MET A 32 3.84 11.39 5.67
C MET A 32 4.41 10.72 6.91
N LEU A 33 4.86 9.47 6.78
CA LEU A 33 5.37 8.67 7.89
C LEU A 33 6.74 9.15 8.37
N ARG A 34 7.52 9.85 7.53
CA ARG A 34 8.81 10.45 7.91
C ARG A 34 8.73 11.40 9.10
N GLN A 35 7.56 11.98 9.36
CA GLN A 35 7.34 12.84 10.53
C GLN A 35 7.27 12.04 11.84
N LYS A 36 6.91 10.76 11.78
CA LYS A 36 6.77 9.88 12.95
C LYS A 36 7.92 8.87 13.10
N ILE A 37 8.42 8.34 11.99
CA ILE A 37 9.46 7.30 11.95
C ILE A 37 10.55 7.62 10.93
N LYS A 38 11.71 7.01 11.09
CA LYS A 38 12.79 7.13 10.11
C LYS A 38 12.39 6.48 8.78
N ALA A 39 12.70 7.17 7.69
CA ALA A 39 12.46 6.69 6.33
C ALA A 39 13.05 5.31 6.02
N SER A 40 14.17 4.96 6.67
CA SER A 40 14.84 3.66 6.50
C SER A 40 14.03 2.48 7.05
N ARG A 41 13.05 2.74 7.94
CA ARG A 41 12.15 1.71 8.47
C ARG A 41 10.97 1.43 7.53
N ILE A 42 10.74 2.27 6.53
CA ILE A 42 9.59 2.17 5.62
C ILE A 42 10.04 1.42 4.37
N VAL A 43 9.64 0.16 4.27
CA VAL A 43 9.99 -0.72 3.17
C VAL A 43 8.76 -1.00 2.34
N HIS A 44 8.89 -1.00 1.02
CA HIS A 44 7.83 -1.45 0.14
C HIS A 44 8.17 -2.84 -0.40
N ARG A 45 7.14 -3.65 -0.60
CA ARG A 45 7.21 -4.93 -1.27
C ARG A 45 6.10 -4.97 -2.31
N ASP A 46 6.53 -5.03 -3.56
CA ASP A 46 5.63 -5.24 -4.67
C ASP A 46 5.17 -6.71 -4.68
N ALA A 47 3.86 -6.92 -4.78
CA ALA A 47 3.27 -8.21 -5.06
C ALA A 47 2.33 -8.06 -6.25
N GLN A 48 2.23 -9.12 -7.06
CA GLN A 48 1.44 -9.15 -8.30
C GLN A 48 -0.01 -8.64 -8.13
N SER A 49 -0.61 -8.80 -6.94
CA SER A 49 -1.98 -8.35 -6.65
C SER A 49 -2.07 -7.05 -5.84
N TYR A 50 -0.97 -6.58 -5.23
CA TYR A 50 -0.95 -5.41 -4.36
C TYR A 50 0.47 -4.94 -4.02
N PHE A 51 0.62 -3.65 -3.77
CA PHE A 51 1.85 -3.04 -3.31
C PHE A 51 1.83 -2.85 -1.80
N ALA A 52 2.61 -3.65 -1.07
CA ALA A 52 2.64 -3.65 0.39
C ALA A 52 3.66 -2.66 0.92
N ILE A 53 3.26 -1.82 1.88
CA ILE A 53 4.17 -0.94 2.62
C ILE A 53 4.28 -1.49 4.05
N LEU A 54 5.49 -1.85 4.43
CA LEU A 54 5.83 -2.54 5.67
C LEU A 54 6.70 -1.64 6.56
N LEU A 55 6.56 -1.83 7.87
CA LEU A 55 7.47 -1.28 8.86
C LEU A 55 8.57 -2.30 9.19
N ASP A 56 9.82 -1.86 9.21
CA ASP A 56 11.01 -2.64 9.54
C ASP A 56 11.21 -3.91 8.70
N ASP A 57 10.78 -3.89 7.43
CA ASP A 57 10.77 -5.07 6.54
C ASP A 57 10.04 -6.29 7.15
N ASN A 58 9.13 -6.06 8.10
CA ASN A 58 8.45 -7.12 8.81
C ASN A 58 7.04 -7.31 8.27
N ASN A 59 6.78 -8.48 7.68
CA ASN A 59 5.46 -8.88 7.18
C ASN A 59 4.35 -8.85 8.26
N ARG A 60 4.71 -8.88 9.56
CA ARG A 60 3.76 -8.79 10.69
C ARG A 60 3.42 -7.35 11.07
N LYS A 61 4.08 -6.36 10.46
CA LYS A 61 3.85 -4.92 10.67
C LYS A 61 3.52 -4.20 9.35
N PRO A 62 2.45 -4.60 8.63
CA PRO A 62 2.04 -3.88 7.44
C PRO A 62 1.45 -2.52 7.82
N ILE A 63 1.94 -1.45 7.20
CA ILE A 63 1.45 -0.09 7.43
C ILE A 63 0.22 0.14 6.56
N CYS A 64 0.35 -0.15 5.26
CA CYS A 64 -0.75 -0.10 4.32
C CYS A 64 -0.49 -1.02 3.11
N ARG A 65 -1.55 -1.31 2.37
CA ARG A 65 -1.52 -2.05 1.11
C ARG A 65 -2.19 -1.21 0.04
N LEU A 66 -1.52 -0.99 -1.07
CA LEU A 66 -2.07 -0.26 -2.20
C LEU A 66 -2.51 -1.28 -3.24
N TYR A 67 -3.75 -1.17 -3.69
CA TYR A 67 -4.33 -1.99 -4.73
C TYR A 67 -4.58 -1.07 -5.93
N LEU A 68 -3.57 -0.92 -6.79
CA LEU A 68 -3.61 -0.04 -7.96
C LEU A 68 -3.76 -0.82 -9.29
N ASN A 69 -3.71 -2.15 -9.25
CA ASN A 69 -3.65 -3.03 -10.43
C ASN A 69 -5.01 -3.27 -11.11
N GLY A 70 -6.07 -2.54 -10.76
CA GLY A 70 -7.42 -2.74 -11.30
C GLY A 70 -8.05 -1.44 -11.79
N SER A 71 -9.23 -1.54 -12.42
CA SER A 71 -10.00 -0.35 -12.86
C SER A 71 -10.39 0.58 -11.71
N LYS A 72 -10.36 0.07 -10.47
CA LYS A 72 -10.62 0.81 -9.25
C LYS A 72 -9.40 0.68 -8.32
N ARG A 73 -9.05 1.79 -7.69
CA ARG A 73 -7.91 1.87 -6.77
C ARG A 73 -8.40 1.75 -5.34
N TYR A 74 -7.68 0.99 -4.53
CA TYR A 74 -7.99 0.86 -3.11
C TYR A 74 -6.75 1.00 -2.25
N ILE A 75 -6.92 1.54 -1.05
CA ILE A 75 -5.92 1.51 0.01
C ILE A 75 -6.44 0.65 1.17
N GLY A 76 -5.70 -0.41 1.49
CA GLY A 76 -5.85 -1.19 2.70
C GLY A 76 -5.07 -0.55 3.84
N ILE A 77 -5.77 -0.02 4.84
CA ILE A 77 -5.16 0.57 6.04
C ILE A 77 -5.38 -0.38 7.20
N PHE A 78 -4.37 -0.55 8.04
CA PHE A 78 -4.48 -1.39 9.24
C PHE A 78 -4.81 -0.52 10.46
N ASP A 79 -5.77 -0.94 11.26
CA ASP A 79 -6.06 -0.30 12.54
C ASP A 79 -5.22 -0.91 13.67
N GLU A 80 -5.29 -0.35 14.88
CA GLU A 80 -4.60 -0.83 16.10
C GLU A 80 -4.95 -2.30 16.42
N GLN A 81 -6.15 -2.74 16.03
CA GLN A 81 -6.60 -4.14 16.14
C GLN A 81 -6.08 -5.05 15.01
N LYS A 82 -5.13 -4.59 14.18
CA LYS A 82 -4.61 -5.29 12.98
C LYS A 82 -5.70 -5.61 11.95
N LYS A 83 -6.82 -4.90 12.00
CA LYS A 83 -7.92 -5.06 11.07
C LYS A 83 -7.63 -4.26 9.80
N GLU A 84 -7.62 -4.93 8.66
CA GLU A 84 -7.47 -4.28 7.36
C GLU A 84 -8.80 -3.65 6.94
N THR A 85 -8.79 -2.35 6.69
CA THR A 85 -9.91 -1.60 6.13
C THR A 85 -9.54 -1.18 4.72
N LYS A 86 -10.26 -1.68 3.72
CA LYS A 86 -10.09 -1.29 2.32
C LYS A 86 -10.94 -0.07 2.02
N ILE A 87 -10.30 1.00 1.58
CA ILE A 87 -10.94 2.26 1.23
C ILE A 87 -10.70 2.51 -0.26
N GLU A 88 -11.76 2.80 -1.00
CA GLU A 88 -11.66 3.18 -2.41
C GLU A 88 -11.03 4.57 -2.50
N ILE A 89 -10.02 4.71 -3.35
CA ILE A 89 -9.37 5.99 -3.64
C ILE A 89 -9.56 6.31 -5.12
N LEU A 90 -9.74 7.59 -5.43
CA LEU A 90 -9.86 8.03 -6.82
C LEU A 90 -8.48 8.35 -7.39
N THR A 91 -7.62 8.93 -6.56
CA THR A 91 -6.27 9.41 -6.91
C THR A 91 -5.25 9.00 -5.86
N VAL A 92 -3.96 9.02 -6.22
CA VAL A 92 -2.87 8.81 -5.26
C VAL A 92 -2.81 9.90 -4.19
N ASP A 93 -3.33 11.10 -4.47
CA ASP A 93 -3.46 12.18 -3.48
C ASP A 93 -4.41 11.83 -2.33
N ASP A 94 -5.46 11.02 -2.58
CA ASP A 94 -6.41 10.63 -1.52
C ASP A 94 -5.72 9.84 -0.39
N ILE A 95 -4.55 9.26 -0.65
CA ILE A 95 -3.70 8.60 0.35
C ILE A 95 -3.33 9.59 1.48
N PHE A 96 -3.19 10.88 1.19
CA PHE A 96 -2.94 11.91 2.20
C PHE A 96 -4.06 12.03 3.23
N LEU A 97 -5.31 11.76 2.86
CA LEU A 97 -6.44 11.79 3.79
C LEU A 97 -6.34 10.66 4.84
N HIS A 98 -5.55 9.64 4.56
CA HIS A 98 -5.45 8.42 5.35
C HIS A 98 -4.14 8.27 6.13
N GLY A 99 -3.18 9.18 5.99
CA GLY A 99 -1.88 9.01 6.66
C GLY A 99 -1.91 9.23 8.17
N GLU A 100 -2.91 9.91 8.73
CA GLU A 100 -3.08 9.93 10.19
C GLU A 100 -3.35 8.52 10.73
N ALA A 101 -4.23 7.76 10.05
CA ALA A 101 -4.54 6.38 10.40
C ALA A 101 -3.29 5.49 10.28
N MET A 102 -2.56 5.56 9.15
CA MET A 102 -1.29 4.84 8.98
C MET A 102 -0.27 5.19 10.06
N GLY A 103 -0.21 6.47 10.44
CA GLY A 103 0.65 6.94 11.52
C GLY A 103 0.29 6.31 12.87
N LYS A 104 -1.00 6.20 13.19
CA LYS A 104 -1.47 5.53 14.42
C LYS A 104 -1.11 4.05 14.41
N THR A 105 -1.26 3.36 13.26
CA THR A 105 -0.84 1.96 13.10
C THR A 105 0.64 1.78 13.42
N VAL A 106 1.48 2.66 12.87
CA VAL A 106 2.94 2.64 13.08
C VAL A 106 3.29 2.89 14.54
N GLU A 107 2.64 3.87 15.18
CA GLU A 107 2.82 4.13 16.62
C GLU A 107 2.41 2.92 17.47
N GLY A 108 1.35 2.21 17.10
CA GLY A 108 0.95 0.96 17.75
C GLY A 108 2.04 -0.13 17.66
N TYR A 109 2.69 -0.27 16.50
CA TYR A 109 3.79 -1.22 16.32
C TYR A 109 5.08 -0.84 17.03
N ASP A 110 5.30 0.43 17.32
CA ASP A 110 6.45 0.92 18.07
C ASP A 110 6.21 0.79 19.58
N LYS A 111 5.00 1.09 20.07
CA LYS A 111 4.60 0.88 21.47
C LYS A 111 4.59 -0.60 21.88
N SER A 112 4.21 -1.51 20.99
CA SER A 112 4.20 -2.93 21.29
C SER A 112 5.60 -3.51 21.59
N LEU A 113 6.69 -2.81 21.21
CA LEU A 113 8.06 -3.18 21.62
C LEU A 113 8.31 -2.91 23.11
N THR A 114 7.63 -1.95 23.72
CA THR A 114 7.85 -1.54 25.10
C THR A 114 7.12 -2.46 26.09
N GLU A 115 5.96 -3.01 25.72
CA GLU A 115 5.15 -3.86 26.62
C GLU A 115 5.55 -5.35 26.61
N SER A 116 6.35 -5.80 25.62
CA SER A 116 6.86 -7.18 25.61
C SER A 116 8.05 -7.41 26.56
N SER A 117 8.44 -6.39 27.32
CA SER A 117 9.62 -6.42 28.19
C SER A 117 9.30 -6.10 29.66
N LEU A 118 8.02 -6.18 30.07
CA LEU A 118 7.56 -6.02 31.46
C LEU A 118 6.98 -7.34 32.01
#